data_AF-A0A183KUK6-F1
#
_entry.id   AF-A0A183KUK6-F1
#
_cell.length_a   1.000
_cell.length_b   1.000
_cell.length_c   1.000
_cell.angle_alpha   90.00
_cell.angle_beta   90.00
_cell.angle_gamma   90.00
#
_symmetry.space_group_name_H-M   'P 1'
#
loop_
_entity.id
_entity.type
_entity.pdbx_description
1 polymer ?
#
loop_
_entity_poly.entity_id
_entity_poly.type
_entity_poly.pdbx_seq_one_letter_code
_entity_poly.pdbx_strand_id
1 'polypeptide(L)' 'MLLYSGHEEENAPHTQGVVLMTSKEARKALIGWEPRGPKIIKASLKTKKGGITMNVIQCYAQNNDSNDDDKDQFF' A
#
# COMPACT_ATOMS: atom_id res chain seq x y z
N MET A 1 -6.61 -6.05 -10.64
CA MET A 1 -6.19 -6.24 -9.26
C MET A 1 -5.67 -4.90 -8.78
N LEU A 2 -6.41 -4.40 -7.82
CA LEU A 2 -6.06 -3.24 -7.02
C LEU A 2 -5.67 -3.83 -5.67
N LEU A 3 -4.54 -3.41 -5.13
CA LEU A 3 -4.14 -3.73 -3.78
C LEU A 3 -4.49 -2.51 -2.93
N TYR A 4 -5.24 -2.72 -1.86
CA TYR A 4 -5.75 -1.64 -1.04
C TYR A 4 -5.26 -1.77 0.38
N SER A 5 -4.81 -0.66 0.94
CA SER A 5 -4.61 -0.46 2.37
C SER A 5 -5.48 0.72 2.78
N GLY A 6 -6.18 0.63 3.91
CA GLY A 6 -7.11 1.65 4.36
C GLY A 6 -8.07 1.10 5.40
N HIS A 7 -8.92 1.97 5.96
CA HIS A 7 -9.97 1.54 6.88
C HIS A 7 -11.04 0.70 6.15
N GLU A 8 -11.51 -0.37 6.80
CA GLU A 8 -12.56 -1.25 6.28
C GLU A 8 -13.98 -0.66 6.40
N GLU A 9 -14.13 0.47 7.10
CA GLU A 9 -15.42 1.13 7.26
C GLU A 9 -15.94 1.70 5.93
N GLU A 10 -17.13 1.26 5.53
CA GLU A 10 -17.80 1.63 4.29
C GLU A 10 -17.96 3.15 4.09
N ASN A 11 -17.93 3.93 5.18
CA ASN A 11 -18.09 5.38 5.19
C ASN A 11 -16.85 6.15 5.67
N ALA A 12 -15.71 5.47 5.86
CA ALA A 12 -14.49 6.16 6.27
C ALA A 12 -14.05 7.14 5.16
N PRO A 13 -13.52 8.32 5.54
CA PRO A 13 -12.96 9.25 4.58
C PRO A 13 -11.94 8.55 3.67
N HIS A 14 -12.14 8.62 2.35
CA HIS A 14 -11.21 8.06 1.35
C HIS A 14 -9.79 8.69 1.39
N THR A 15 -9.53 9.60 2.33
CA THR A 15 -8.26 10.28 2.58
C THR A 15 -7.24 9.43 3.35
N GLN A 16 -7.66 8.29 3.90
CA GLN A 16 -6.79 7.46 4.74
C GLN A 16 -6.31 6.15 4.09
N GLY A 17 -6.66 5.88 2.83
CA GLY A 17 -6.27 4.67 2.12
C GLY A 17 -5.20 4.90 1.04
N VAL A 18 -4.44 3.85 0.72
CA VAL A 18 -3.55 3.80 -0.44
C VAL A 18 -3.94 2.64 -1.34
N VAL A 19 -3.99 2.92 -2.64
CA VAL A 19 -4.23 1.92 -3.70
C VAL A 19 -2.98 1.77 -4.55
N LEU A 20 -2.52 0.52 -4.72
CA LEU A 20 -1.54 0.15 -5.73
C LEU A 20 -2.24 -0.53 -6.91
N MET A 21 -2.21 0.14 -8.06
CA MET A 21 -2.73 -0.40 -9.31
C MET A 21 -1.69 -1.26 -10.00
N THR A 22 -2.04 -2.50 -10.31
CA THR A 22 -1.11 -3.43 -11.00
C THR A 22 -1.52 -3.67 -12.45
N SER A 23 -0.54 -3.61 -13.35
CA SER A 23 -0.69 -4.05 -14.75
C SER A 23 -0.92 -5.56 -14.84
N LYS A 24 -1.31 -6.06 -16.01
CA LYS A 24 -1.54 -7.49 -16.22
C LYS A 24 -0.29 -8.33 -15.94
N GLU A 25 0.88 -7.81 -16.31
CA GLU A 25 2.18 -8.45 -16.14
C GLU A 25 2.59 -8.43 -14.67
N ALA A 26 2.42 -7.29 -13.99
CA ALA A 26 2.72 -7.15 -12.57
C ALA A 26 1.87 -8.10 -11.72
N ARG A 27 0.59 -8.31 -12.09
CA ARG A 27 -0.28 -9.29 -11.42
C ARG A 27 0.26 -10.71 -11.49
N LYS A 28 0.76 -11.14 -12.66
CA LYS A 28 1.36 -12.47 -12.83
C LYS A 28 2.67 -12.63 -12.08
N ALA A 29 3.36 -11.52 -11.84
CA ALA A 29 4.63 -11.48 -11.12
C ALA A 29 4.46 -11.29 -9.61
N LEU A 30 3.25 -10.98 -9.11
CA LEU A 30 3.04 -10.71 -7.69
C LEU A 30 3.26 -11.99 -6.87
N ILE A 31 4.16 -11.92 -5.90
CA ILE A 31 4.45 -12.99 -4.93
C ILE A 31 3.53 -12.85 -3.72
N GLY A 32 3.28 -11.62 -3.30
CA GLY A 32 2.42 -11.31 -2.17
C GLY A 32 2.39 -9.81 -1.89
N TRP A 33 1.48 -9.39 -1.03
CA TRP A 33 1.38 -8.02 -0.55
C TRP A 33 0.93 -8.00 0.91
N GLU A 34 1.33 -6.96 1.62
CA GLU A 34 1.00 -6.74 3.03
C GLU A 34 0.58 -5.27 3.21
N PRO A 35 -0.62 -5.00 3.74
CA PRO A 35 -0.94 -3.68 4.29
C PRO A 35 -0.19 -3.53 5.62
N ARG A 36 0.51 -2.41 5.82
CA ARG A 36 1.24 -2.12 7.07
C ARG A 36 0.57 -1.05 7.93
N GLY A 37 -0.51 -0.47 7.43
CA GLY A 37 -1.29 0.58 8.07
C GLY A 37 -2.19 1.24 7.02
N PRO A 38 -3.15 2.11 7.40
CA PRO A 38 -4.13 2.66 6.46
C PRO A 38 -3.48 3.26 5.20
N LYS A 39 -2.35 3.94 5.38
CA LYS A 39 -1.65 4.68 4.31
C LYS A 39 -0.42 3.97 3.74
N ILE A 40 -0.16 2.71 4.11
CA ILE A 40 1.07 2.00 3.72
C ILE A 40 0.76 0.63 3.17
N ILE A 41 1.21 0.37 1.93
CA ILE A 41 1.12 -0.94 1.31
C ILE A 41 2.48 -1.36 0.75
N LYS A 42 2.83 -2.63 0.95
CA LYS A 42 4.00 -3.25 0.35
C LYS A 42 3.58 -4.41 -0.54
N ALA A 43 4.10 -4.43 -1.77
CA ALA A 43 3.91 -5.50 -2.72
C ALA A 43 5.27 -6.08 -3.14
N SER A 44 5.37 -7.41 -3.13
CA SER A 44 6.55 -8.15 -3.57
C SER A 44 6.28 -8.76 -4.94
N LEU A 45 7.13 -8.47 -5.92
CA LEU A 45 7.02 -8.96 -7.30
C LEU A 45 8.27 -9.73 -7.71
N LYS A 46 8.08 -10.86 -8.38
CA LYS A 46 9.16 -11.59 -9.05
C LYS A 46 9.59 -10.82 -10.28
N THR A 47 10.87 -10.53 -10.41
CA THR A 47 11.38 -9.93 -11.65
C THR A 47 11.65 -11.00 -12.71
N LYS A 48 11.79 -10.59 -13.97
CA LYS A 48 12.19 -11.49 -15.05
C LYS A 48 13.62 -12.02 -14.88
N LYS A 49 14.47 -11.31 -14.14
CA LYS A 49 15.81 -11.78 -13.80
C LYS A 49 15.68 -12.77 -12.64
N GLY A 50 16.00 -14.03 -12.93
CA GLY A 50 15.86 -15.13 -11.96
C GLY A 50 16.53 -14.82 -10.63
N GLY A 51 15.83 -15.16 -9.53
CA GLY A 51 16.32 -14.96 -8.16
C GLY A 51 16.16 -13.55 -7.58
N ILE A 52 15.72 -12.56 -8.37
CA ILE A 52 15.51 -11.19 -7.86
C ILE A 52 14.03 -10.92 -7.62
N THR A 53 13.72 -10.56 -6.38
CA THR A 53 12.42 -10.04 -5.95
C THR A 53 12.49 -8.53 -5.85
N MET A 54 11.51 -7.85 -6.44
CA MET A 54 11.32 -6.40 -6.32
C MET A 54 10.24 -6.11 -5.30
N ASN A 55 10.54 -5.26 -4.32
CA ASN A 55 9.55 -4.77 -3.37
C ASN A 55 9.14 -3.35 -3.76
N VAL A 56 7.84 -3.10 -3.83
CA VAL A 56 7.24 -1.78 -4.03
C VAL A 56 6.55 -1.41 -2.74
N ILE A 57 6.97 -0.32 -2.11
CA ILE A 57 6.31 0.25 -0.92
C ILE A 57 5.70 1.57 -1.36
N GLN A 58 4.39 1.69 -1.23
CA GLN A 58 3.67 2.94 -1.47
C GLN A 58 3.12 3.44 -0.14
N CYS A 59 3.41 4.71 0.13
CA CYS A 59 3.07 5.38 1.37
C CYS A 59 2.54 6.77 1.06
N TYR A 60 1.42 7.17 1.67
CA TYR A 60 0.95 8.54 1.63
C TYR A 60 1.34 9.24 2.94
N ALA A 61 2.26 10.20 2.84
CA ALA A 61 2.68 10.99 4.00
C ALA A 61 1.55 11.90 4.44
N GLN A 62 1.43 12.07 5.75
CA GLN A 62 0.40 12.90 6.32
C GLN A 62 0.70 14.40 6.17
N ASN A 63 -0.33 15.24 6.06
CA ASN A 63 -0.13 16.69 6.02
C ASN A 63 0.21 17.23 7.43
N ASN A 64 0.80 18.42 7.51
CA ASN A 64 1.16 19.06 8.78
C ASN A 64 -0.04 19.43 9.66
N ASP A 65 -1.24 19.51 9.09
CA ASP A 65 -2.48 19.86 9.81
C ASP A 65 -3.15 18.63 10.45
N SER A 66 -2.51 17.46 10.36
CA SER A 66 -3.02 16.26 11.01
C SER A 66 -2.96 16.32 12.52
N ASN A 67 -4.03 15.81 13.14
CA ASN A 67 -4.09 15.60 14.57
C ASN A 67 -3.03 14.58 15.00
N ASP A 68 -2.56 14.69 16.24
CA ASP A 68 -1.49 13.84 16.77
C ASP A 68 -1.90 12.36 16.84
N ASP A 69 -3.18 12.06 17.10
CA ASP A 69 -3.71 10.67 17.06
C ASP A 69 -3.53 10.01 15.69
N ASP A 70 -3.64 10.78 14.61
CA ASP A 70 -3.46 10.23 13.27
C ASP A 70 -1.97 10.04 12.93
N LYS A 71 -1.06 10.81 13.57
CA LYS A 71 0.39 10.65 13.42
C LYS A 71 0.88 9.41 14.14
N ASP A 72 0.31 9.10 15.31
CA ASP A 72 0.65 7.90 16.08
C ASP A 72 0.28 6.60 15.34
N GLN A 73 -0.71 6.61 14.45
CA GLN A 73 -1.00 5.46 13.57
C GLN A 73 0.00 5.29 12.41
N PHE A 74 0.82 6.30 12.14
CA PHE A 74 1.77 6.30 11.03
C PHE A 74 3.18 5.86 11.44
N PHE A 75 3.55 6.01 12.72
CA PHE A 75 4.87 5.67 13.28
C PHE A 75 4.86 4.39 14.11
#